data_AF-A0A1F9XYA3-F1
#
_entry.id   AF-A0A1F9XYA3-F1
#
_cell.length_a   1.000
_cell.length_b   1.000
_cell.length_c   1.000
_cell.angle_alpha   90.00
_cell.angle_beta   90.00
_cell.angle_gamma   90.00
#
_symmetry.space_group_name_H-M   'P 1'
#
loop_
_entity.id
_entity.type
_entity.pdbx_description
1 polymer ?
#
loop_
_entity_poly.entity_id
_entity_poly.type
_entity_poly.pdbx_seq_one_letter_code
_entity_poly.pdbx_strand_id
1 'polypeptide(L)'
;MINPNPPVKKILTLSLMLVFTGIAVHAFRPYSNGAEAKTCWMTVSSLKTGQAYYMELAADGAMVTRTETRKAIVTKRGKIPTQLAKDFFREIESSDAITSQSPRENKLVFYKGEILKISAYINGELKRVEYPLTNFGEAFSHAFGEVKKASEKMTVENKLKGFLVTEPIAGAALEEFQVKASKERESKLIETYDIQKMPPLLKAIKQPHRLIPLETGAEIKKIQTFISMRGLYGLRNLFYLSSTRGTFKCQILDAAK
;
A
#
# COMPACT_ATOMS: atom_id res chain seq x y z
N MET A 1 -32.39 -25.59 -71.27
CA MET A 1 -30.93 -25.77 -71.09
C MET A 1 -30.39 -24.55 -70.38
N ILE A 2 -29.74 -24.78 -69.24
CA ILE A 2 -29.33 -23.80 -68.22
C ILE A 2 -27.80 -23.81 -68.20
N ASN A 3 -27.15 -22.64 -68.26
CA ASN A 3 -25.91 -22.32 -67.53
C ASN A 3 -25.56 -20.81 -67.65
N PRO A 4 -24.70 -20.24 -66.78
CA PRO A 4 -25.16 -19.62 -65.54
C PRO A 4 -24.65 -18.17 -65.34
N ASN A 5 -25.28 -17.48 -64.38
CA ASN A 5 -24.79 -16.22 -63.81
C ASN A 5 -23.39 -16.34 -63.18
N PRO A 6 -22.56 -15.27 -63.21
CA PRO A 6 -21.30 -15.21 -62.48
C PRO A 6 -21.51 -15.02 -60.96
N PRO A 7 -20.51 -15.38 -60.13
CA PRO A 7 -20.71 -15.63 -58.70
C PRO A 7 -20.68 -14.35 -57.86
N VAL A 8 -21.83 -14.00 -57.28
CA VAL A 8 -21.93 -13.10 -56.11
C VAL A 8 -21.49 -13.89 -54.87
N LYS A 9 -20.19 -14.18 -54.76
CA LYS A 9 -19.60 -14.86 -53.59
C LYS A 9 -18.21 -14.32 -53.25
N LYS A 10 -18.05 -12.99 -53.13
CA LYS A 10 -16.82 -12.40 -52.59
C LYS A 10 -17.02 -11.12 -51.76
N ILE A 11 -18.23 -10.87 -51.23
CA ILE A 11 -18.49 -9.67 -50.40
C ILE A 11 -19.07 -10.03 -49.01
N LEU A 12 -19.26 -11.32 -48.70
CA LEU A 12 -19.87 -11.75 -47.43
C LEU A 12 -18.94 -12.53 -46.50
N THR A 13 -17.63 -12.27 -46.56
CA THR A 13 -16.61 -12.91 -45.71
C THR A 13 -15.59 -11.92 -45.16
N LEU A 14 -15.96 -10.63 -45.05
CA LEU A 14 -15.12 -9.62 -44.39
C LEU A 14 -15.75 -8.99 -43.14
N SER A 15 -16.96 -9.41 -42.76
CA SER A 15 -17.72 -8.81 -41.64
C SER A 15 -17.94 -9.75 -40.45
N LEU A 16 -17.34 -10.94 -40.44
CA LEU A 16 -17.50 -11.96 -39.38
C LEU A 16 -16.17 -12.31 -38.67
N MET A 17 -15.23 -11.37 -38.63
CA MET A 17 -14.00 -11.45 -37.82
C MET A 17 -13.77 -10.20 -36.97
N LEU A 18 -14.86 -9.58 -36.47
CA LEU A 18 -14.78 -8.37 -35.65
C LEU A 18 -15.60 -8.45 -34.34
N VAL A 19 -15.82 -9.66 -33.82
CA VAL A 19 -16.67 -9.87 -32.61
C VAL A 19 -15.95 -10.65 -31.48
N PHE A 20 -14.68 -11.06 -31.62
CA PHE A 20 -14.00 -11.85 -30.57
C PHE A 20 -12.63 -11.35 -30.11
N THR A 21 -12.39 -10.03 -30.14
CA THR A 21 -11.24 -9.42 -29.46
C THR A 21 -11.68 -8.18 -28.67
N GLY A 22 -12.40 -8.40 -27.57
CA GLY A 22 -12.88 -7.30 -26.72
C GLY A 22 -12.88 -7.57 -25.21
N ILE A 23 -12.45 -8.73 -24.72
CA ILE A 23 -12.51 -9.08 -23.28
C ILE A 23 -11.15 -9.56 -22.74
N ALA A 24 -10.05 -9.01 -23.25
CA ALA A 24 -8.71 -9.36 -22.75
C ALA A 24 -7.79 -8.15 -22.53
N VAL A 25 -8.35 -6.96 -22.30
CA VAL A 25 -7.56 -5.79 -21.89
C VAL A 25 -8.24 -5.14 -20.70
N HIS A 26 -8.17 -5.76 -19.52
CA HIS A 26 -8.28 -5.08 -18.21
C HIS A 26 -7.62 -5.85 -17.04
N ALA A 27 -6.96 -6.97 -17.32
CA ALA A 27 -6.06 -7.63 -16.38
C ALA A 27 -4.62 -7.26 -16.75
N PHE A 28 -3.83 -6.84 -15.77
CA PHE A 28 -2.47 -6.30 -15.90
C PHE A 28 -2.38 -4.86 -16.47
N ARG A 29 -2.78 -3.88 -15.66
CA ARG A 29 -2.06 -2.61 -15.68
C ARG A 29 -0.81 -2.79 -14.82
N PRO A 30 0.40 -2.85 -15.41
CA PRO A 30 1.61 -2.69 -14.62
C PRO A 30 1.57 -1.30 -13.99
N TYR A 31 2.10 -1.19 -12.78
CA TYR A 31 2.17 0.00 -11.92
C TYR A 31 3.01 1.17 -12.50
N SER A 32 2.89 1.48 -13.79
CA SER A 32 3.71 2.48 -14.48
C SER A 32 2.89 3.51 -15.27
N ASN A 33 2.99 4.76 -14.82
CA ASN A 33 2.84 6.01 -15.59
C ASN A 33 1.43 6.41 -16.08
N GLY A 34 0.50 6.52 -15.14
CA GLY A 34 -0.64 7.46 -15.18
C GLY A 34 -0.75 8.11 -13.79
N ALA A 35 -1.51 9.20 -13.63
CA ALA A 35 -1.76 9.80 -12.31
C ALA A 35 -2.14 8.69 -11.32
N GLU A 36 -1.30 8.45 -10.30
CA GLU A 36 -1.49 7.34 -9.36
C GLU A 36 -2.86 7.53 -8.70
N ALA A 37 -3.73 6.52 -8.79
CA ALA A 37 -5.06 6.61 -8.19
C ALA A 37 -4.92 6.96 -6.69
N LYS A 38 -5.80 7.85 -6.21
CA LYS A 38 -5.83 8.21 -4.79
C LYS A 38 -5.84 6.92 -3.96
N THR A 39 -4.88 6.78 -3.06
CA THR A 39 -4.68 5.56 -2.27
C THR A 39 -4.70 5.91 -0.80
N CYS A 40 -5.33 5.04 -0.01
CA CYS A 40 -5.37 5.06 1.43
C CYS A 40 -4.77 3.75 1.96
N TRP A 41 -3.93 3.84 2.98
CA TRP A 41 -3.41 2.67 3.68
C TRP A 41 -3.62 2.80 5.17
N MET A 42 -3.89 1.68 5.82
CA MET A 42 -4.23 1.65 7.23
C MET A 42 -3.75 0.38 7.91
N THR A 43 -3.53 0.49 9.22
CA THR A 43 -3.36 -0.64 10.12
C THR A 43 -4.54 -0.65 11.07
N VAL A 44 -5.22 -1.78 11.14
CA VAL A 44 -6.37 -1.99 12.02
C VAL A 44 -5.90 -2.92 13.13
N SER A 45 -5.95 -2.43 14.36
CA SER A 45 -5.49 -3.16 15.54
C SER A 45 -6.64 -3.41 16.49
N SER A 46 -6.88 -4.66 16.87
CA SER A 46 -7.84 -5.00 17.91
C SER A 46 -7.15 -5.01 19.27
N LEU A 47 -7.53 -4.09 20.16
CA LEU A 47 -7.00 -4.08 21.53
C LEU A 47 -7.37 -5.35 22.31
N LYS A 48 -8.53 -5.94 22.00
CA LYS A 48 -9.00 -7.17 22.64
C LYS A 48 -8.14 -8.40 22.32
N THR A 49 -7.70 -8.53 21.07
CA THR A 49 -6.98 -9.74 20.61
C THR A 49 -5.48 -9.51 20.46
N GLY A 50 -5.03 -8.25 20.49
CA GLY A 50 -3.67 -7.85 20.15
C GLY A 50 -3.32 -8.07 18.67
N GLN A 51 -4.29 -8.49 17.85
CA GLN A 51 -4.08 -8.72 16.42
C GLN A 51 -4.15 -7.41 15.65
N ALA A 52 -3.26 -7.28 14.68
CA ALA A 52 -3.30 -6.18 13.73
C ALA A 52 -3.25 -6.73 12.31
N TYR A 53 -3.92 -6.05 11.39
CA TYR A 53 -3.80 -6.31 9.97
C TYR A 53 -3.67 -5.00 9.20
N TYR A 54 -2.99 -5.11 8.07
CA TYR A 54 -2.82 -4.02 7.12
C TYR A 54 -3.88 -4.09 6.04
N MET A 55 -4.35 -2.92 5.60
CA MET A 55 -5.24 -2.75 4.46
C MET A 55 -4.79 -1.54 3.64
N GLU A 56 -4.72 -1.70 2.32
CA GLU A 56 -4.52 -0.63 1.35
C GLU A 56 -5.67 -0.67 0.35
N LEU A 57 -6.25 0.49 0.06
CA LEU A 57 -7.30 0.65 -0.92
C LEU A 57 -6.99 1.84 -1.83
N ALA A 58 -7.03 1.61 -3.14
CA ALA A 58 -6.99 2.64 -4.15
C ALA A 58 -8.40 2.98 -4.65
N ALA A 59 -8.60 4.22 -5.09
CA ALA A 59 -9.90 4.74 -5.55
C ALA A 59 -10.45 4.01 -6.79
N ASP A 60 -9.61 3.29 -7.53
CA ASP A 60 -10.03 2.43 -8.65
C ASP A 60 -10.51 1.03 -8.19
N GLY A 61 -10.45 0.74 -6.89
CA GLY A 61 -10.83 -0.53 -6.29
C GLY A 61 -9.67 -1.52 -6.12
N ALA A 62 -8.44 -1.19 -6.52
CA ALA A 62 -7.29 -2.04 -6.22
C ALA A 62 -7.06 -2.10 -4.70
N MET A 63 -6.85 -3.31 -4.19
CA MET A 63 -6.80 -3.56 -2.75
C MET A 63 -5.68 -4.54 -2.40
N VAL A 64 -5.06 -4.31 -1.25
CA VAL A 64 -4.11 -5.23 -0.61
C VAL A 64 -4.48 -5.37 0.85
N THR A 65 -4.50 -6.59 1.38
CA THR A 65 -4.53 -6.84 2.82
C THR A 65 -3.37 -7.73 3.21
N ARG A 66 -2.81 -7.51 4.40
CA ARG A 66 -1.77 -8.36 4.96
C ARG A 66 -2.08 -8.60 6.43
N THR A 67 -2.21 -9.87 6.79
CA THR A 67 -2.41 -10.31 8.18
C THR A 67 -1.23 -11.14 8.61
N GLU A 68 -0.66 -10.79 9.76
CA GLU A 68 0.46 -11.49 10.36
C GLU A 68 0.03 -12.07 11.70
N THR A 69 0.18 -13.38 11.85
CA THR A 69 -0.07 -14.11 13.09
C THR A 69 1.22 -14.81 13.51
N ARG A 70 1.25 -15.37 14.72
CA ARG A 70 2.39 -16.18 15.18
C ARG A 70 2.68 -17.40 14.29
N LYS A 71 1.70 -17.85 13.51
CA LYS A 71 1.77 -19.10 12.74
C LYS A 71 1.91 -18.90 11.24
N ALA A 72 1.40 -17.79 10.71
CA ALA A 72 1.31 -17.56 9.28
C ALA A 72 1.29 -16.07 8.93
N ILE A 73 1.80 -15.75 7.74
CA ILE A 73 1.64 -14.45 7.09
C ILE A 73 0.81 -14.66 5.83
N VAL A 74 -0.31 -13.94 5.72
CA VAL A 74 -1.22 -14.04 4.57
C VAL A 74 -1.39 -12.66 3.96
N THR A 75 -1.01 -12.52 2.69
CA THR A 75 -1.32 -11.36 1.87
C THR A 75 -2.41 -11.72 0.88
N LYS A 76 -3.41 -10.85 0.73
CA LYS A 76 -4.39 -10.89 -0.36
C LYS A 76 -4.24 -9.64 -1.20
N ARG A 77 -4.31 -9.77 -2.51
CA ARG A 77 -4.22 -8.67 -3.46
C ARG A 77 -5.19 -8.90 -4.62
N GLY A 78 -5.80 -7.84 -5.11
CA GLY A 78 -6.84 -7.94 -6.14
C GLY A 78 -7.64 -6.66 -6.26
N LYS A 79 -8.90 -6.79 -6.72
CA LYS A 79 -9.82 -5.67 -6.90
C LYS A 79 -11.16 -5.92 -6.24
N ILE A 80 -11.71 -4.89 -5.62
CA ILE A 80 -13.09 -4.84 -5.13
C ILE A 80 -13.95 -3.95 -6.05
N PRO A 81 -15.29 -4.01 -5.96
CA PRO A 81 -16.15 -3.10 -6.71
C PRO A 81 -15.76 -1.64 -6.47
N THR A 82 -15.52 -0.89 -7.55
CA THR A 82 -15.09 0.52 -7.48
C THR A 82 -16.08 1.39 -6.72
N GLN A 83 -17.37 1.04 -6.71
CA GLN A 83 -18.37 1.75 -5.92
C GLN A 83 -18.07 1.71 -4.42
N LEU A 84 -17.68 0.54 -3.87
CA LEU A 84 -17.30 0.42 -2.46
C LEU A 84 -16.07 1.29 -2.13
N ALA A 85 -15.10 1.34 -3.05
CA ALA A 85 -13.94 2.21 -2.90
C ALA A 85 -14.35 3.69 -2.89
N LYS A 86 -15.21 4.12 -3.82
CA LYS A 86 -15.73 5.48 -3.87
C LYS A 86 -16.48 5.87 -2.60
N ASP A 87 -17.37 5.00 -2.12
CA ASP A 87 -18.11 5.23 -0.87
C ASP A 87 -17.14 5.37 0.30
N PHE A 88 -16.14 4.50 0.42
CA PHE A 88 -15.12 4.61 1.46
C PHE A 88 -14.30 5.91 1.38
N PHE A 89 -13.87 6.33 0.19
CA PHE A 89 -13.12 7.57 0.03
C PHE A 89 -13.97 8.82 0.31
N ARG A 90 -15.27 8.79 -0.02
CA ARG A 90 -16.22 9.84 0.38
C ARG A 90 -16.26 9.96 1.90
N GLU A 91 -16.37 8.84 2.61
CA GLU A 91 -16.41 8.84 4.08
C GLU A 91 -15.06 9.25 4.71
N ILE A 92 -13.92 8.97 4.06
CA ILE A 92 -12.62 9.51 4.50
C ILE A 92 -12.60 11.03 4.41
N GLU A 93 -13.06 11.58 3.28
CA GLU A 93 -13.04 13.02 3.01
C GLU A 93 -14.03 13.80 3.88
N SER A 94 -15.15 13.17 4.27
CA SER A 94 -16.14 13.76 5.18
C SER A 94 -15.82 13.54 6.66
N SER A 95 -14.83 12.71 7.00
CA SER A 95 -14.54 12.39 8.39
C SER A 95 -13.78 13.51 9.10
N ASP A 96 -14.44 14.19 10.04
CA ASP A 96 -13.80 15.16 10.94
C ASP A 96 -12.58 14.60 11.67
N ALA A 97 -12.60 13.30 12.00
CA ALA A 97 -11.47 12.66 12.68
C ALA A 97 -10.20 12.65 11.82
N ILE A 98 -10.33 12.65 10.49
CA ILE A 98 -9.22 12.64 9.53
C ILE A 98 -8.88 14.07 9.07
N THR A 99 -9.88 14.92 8.89
CA THR A 99 -9.72 16.27 8.33
C THR A 99 -9.37 17.33 9.37
N SER A 100 -9.61 17.07 10.67
CA SER A 100 -9.34 18.06 11.72
C SER A 100 -7.87 18.47 11.79
N GLN A 101 -7.63 19.76 11.99
CA GLN A 101 -6.29 20.35 12.10
C GLN A 101 -5.69 20.23 13.51
N SER A 102 -6.51 19.94 14.52
CA SER A 102 -6.10 19.88 15.91
C SER A 102 -5.86 18.42 16.34
N PRO A 103 -4.70 18.08 16.93
CA PRO A 103 -4.49 16.78 17.53
C PRO A 103 -5.52 16.57 18.64
N ARG A 104 -6.50 15.70 18.42
CA ARG A 104 -7.41 15.28 19.50
C ARG A 104 -6.61 14.36 20.42
N GLU A 105 -6.37 14.80 21.65
CA GLU A 105 -5.85 13.93 22.70
C GLU A 105 -6.87 12.81 22.97
N ASN A 106 -6.59 11.64 22.42
CA ASN A 106 -7.43 10.48 22.63
C ASN A 106 -7.02 9.76 23.91
N LYS A 107 -7.89 9.80 24.92
CA LYS A 107 -7.82 8.87 26.05
C LYS A 107 -8.20 7.46 25.58
N LEU A 108 -7.24 6.74 25.00
CA LEU A 108 -7.36 5.31 24.66
C LEU A 108 -7.43 4.40 25.90
N VAL A 109 -7.29 4.96 27.11
CA VAL A 109 -7.07 4.25 28.38
C VAL A 109 -8.15 3.22 28.72
N PHE A 110 -9.39 3.39 28.21
CA PHE A 110 -10.50 2.46 28.49
C PHE A 110 -11.14 1.84 27.24
N TYR A 111 -10.60 2.11 26.05
CA TYR A 111 -11.17 1.56 24.82
C TYR A 111 -10.77 0.09 24.65
N LYS A 112 -11.71 -0.76 24.22
CA LYS A 112 -11.47 -2.21 24.00
C LYS A 112 -11.77 -2.67 22.57
N GLY A 113 -12.18 -1.75 21.68
CA GLY A 113 -12.54 -2.07 20.30
C GLY A 113 -11.35 -2.05 19.33
N GLU A 114 -11.64 -1.85 18.05
CA GLU A 114 -10.64 -1.73 16.99
C GLU A 114 -10.11 -0.28 16.93
N ILE A 115 -8.80 -0.12 16.99
CA ILE A 115 -8.11 1.13 16.69
C ILE A 115 -7.71 1.11 15.22
N LEU A 116 -8.03 2.18 14.51
CA LEU A 116 -7.61 2.41 13.13
C LEU A 116 -6.48 3.42 13.09
N LYS A 117 -5.32 3.01 12.55
CA LYS A 117 -4.23 3.90 12.15
C LYS A 117 -4.30 4.09 10.64
N ILE A 118 -4.92 5.16 10.17
CA ILE A 118 -5.16 5.42 8.75
C ILE A 118 -4.22 6.50 8.23
N SER A 119 -3.77 6.34 6.99
CA SER A 119 -2.93 7.29 6.27
C SER A 119 -3.51 7.52 4.88
N ALA A 120 -3.85 8.76 4.57
CA ALA A 120 -4.51 9.13 3.33
C ALA A 120 -4.06 10.52 2.87
N TYR A 121 -4.04 10.74 1.56
CA TYR A 121 -3.89 12.07 1.01
C TYR A 121 -5.23 12.81 1.06
N ILE A 122 -5.27 13.92 1.77
CA ILE A 122 -6.43 14.83 1.88
C ILE A 122 -5.95 16.20 1.40
N ASN A 123 -6.59 16.73 0.35
CA ASN A 123 -6.22 18.01 -0.26
C ASN A 123 -4.72 18.12 -0.62
N GLY A 124 -4.11 17.02 -1.07
CA GLY A 124 -2.68 16.96 -1.44
C GLY A 124 -1.72 16.73 -0.27
N GLU A 125 -2.19 16.80 0.97
CA GLU A 125 -1.38 16.53 2.17
C GLU A 125 -1.56 15.10 2.67
N LEU A 126 -0.47 14.44 3.04
CA LEU A 126 -0.54 13.15 3.72
C LEU A 126 -0.95 13.37 5.18
N LYS A 127 -2.17 12.95 5.53
CA LYS A 127 -2.66 12.91 6.91
C LYS A 127 -2.53 11.49 7.46
N ARG A 128 -2.11 11.37 8.72
CA ARG A 128 -2.09 10.12 9.47
C ARG A 128 -2.81 10.33 10.79
N VAL A 129 -3.84 9.52 11.06
CA VAL A 129 -4.59 9.59 12.31
C VAL A 129 -4.71 8.22 12.95
N GLU A 130 -4.74 8.21 14.28
CA GLU A 130 -4.93 7.02 15.11
C GLU A 130 -6.15 7.22 15.99
N TYR A 131 -7.22 6.49 15.71
CA TYR A 131 -8.52 6.74 16.29
C TYR A 131 -9.33 5.45 16.49
N PRO A 132 -10.14 5.31 17.55
CA PRO A 132 -11.11 4.23 17.68
C PRO A 132 -12.06 4.17 16.47
N LEU A 133 -12.32 2.99 15.91
CA LEU A 133 -13.20 2.84 14.73
C LEU A 133 -14.60 3.42 14.99
N THR A 134 -15.12 3.24 16.20
CA THR A 134 -16.42 3.75 16.65
C THR A 134 -16.55 5.27 16.56
N ASN A 135 -15.42 5.99 16.57
CA ASN A 135 -15.43 7.44 16.62
C ASN A 135 -15.30 8.08 15.22
N PHE A 136 -15.21 7.29 14.14
CA PHE A 136 -15.29 7.80 12.76
C PHE A 136 -16.74 7.99 12.27
N GLY A 137 -17.73 7.54 13.05
CA GLY A 137 -19.14 7.59 12.68
C GLY A 137 -19.66 6.29 12.04
N GLU A 138 -20.98 6.14 12.01
CA GLU A 138 -21.65 4.94 11.52
C GLU A 138 -21.46 4.73 10.01
N ALA A 139 -21.56 5.80 9.21
CA ALA A 139 -21.40 5.75 7.77
C ALA A 139 -19.99 5.27 7.37
N PHE A 140 -18.95 5.83 8.00
CA PHE A 140 -17.58 5.37 7.82
C PHE A 140 -17.42 3.90 8.25
N SER A 141 -17.93 3.54 9.42
CA SER A 141 -17.85 2.17 9.94
C SER A 141 -18.50 1.16 9.01
N HIS A 142 -19.64 1.53 8.41
CA HIS A 142 -20.34 0.73 7.42
C HIS A 142 -19.52 0.59 6.13
N ALA A 143 -19.04 1.69 5.55
CA ALA A 143 -18.22 1.67 4.33
C ALA A 143 -16.93 0.85 4.52
N PHE A 144 -16.26 1.04 5.66
CA PHE A 144 -15.11 0.23 6.06
C PHE A 144 -15.46 -1.25 6.18
N GLY A 145 -16.59 -1.57 6.82
CA GLY A 145 -17.09 -2.94 6.97
C GLY A 145 -17.34 -3.63 5.63
N GLU A 146 -17.93 -2.93 4.65
CA GLU A 146 -18.16 -3.46 3.31
C GLU A 146 -16.86 -3.70 2.54
N VAL A 147 -15.89 -2.78 2.64
CA VAL A 147 -14.54 -2.96 2.08
C VAL A 147 -13.84 -4.15 2.72
N LYS A 148 -13.91 -4.29 4.06
CA LYS A 148 -13.33 -5.41 4.81
C LYS A 148 -13.94 -6.75 4.35
N LYS A 149 -15.27 -6.86 4.29
CA LYS A 149 -15.98 -8.05 3.79
C LYS A 149 -15.59 -8.40 2.35
N ALA A 150 -15.46 -7.39 1.48
CA ALA A 150 -15.01 -7.62 0.11
C ALA A 150 -13.57 -8.17 0.08
N SER A 151 -12.71 -7.68 0.96
CA SER A 151 -11.31 -8.14 1.06
C SER A 151 -11.16 -9.59 1.53
N GLU A 152 -12.09 -10.07 2.36
CA GLU A 152 -12.07 -11.44 2.86
C GLU A 152 -12.26 -12.46 1.72
N LYS A 153 -13.01 -12.08 0.68
CA LYS A 153 -13.28 -12.91 -0.51
C LYS A 153 -12.13 -12.89 -1.53
N MET A 154 -11.12 -12.07 -1.33
CA MET A 154 -9.98 -11.97 -2.26
C MET A 154 -9.06 -13.19 -2.16
N THR A 155 -8.46 -13.54 -3.28
CA THR A 155 -7.48 -14.63 -3.36
C THR A 155 -6.18 -14.26 -2.65
N VAL A 156 -5.56 -15.26 -2.04
CA VAL A 156 -4.21 -15.13 -1.45
C VAL A 156 -3.21 -14.86 -2.58
N GLU A 157 -2.34 -13.88 -2.36
CA GLU A 157 -1.26 -13.50 -3.25
C GLU A 157 -0.02 -14.34 -2.95
N ASN A 158 0.44 -15.12 -3.93
CA ASN A 158 1.56 -16.06 -3.79
C ASN A 158 2.80 -15.64 -4.58
N LYS A 159 2.68 -14.64 -5.47
CA LYS A 159 3.79 -14.22 -6.34
C LYS A 159 4.64 -13.14 -5.67
N LEU A 160 4.00 -12.23 -4.94
CA LEU A 160 4.66 -11.15 -4.24
C LEU A 160 5.72 -11.68 -3.27
N LYS A 161 6.91 -11.08 -3.26
CA LYS A 161 8.04 -11.55 -2.44
C LYS A 161 8.12 -10.85 -1.10
N GLY A 162 7.72 -9.60 -1.03
CA GLY A 162 7.71 -8.87 0.22
C GLY A 162 7.21 -7.45 0.05
N PHE A 163 7.41 -6.68 1.10
CA PHE A 163 7.11 -5.27 1.16
C PHE A 163 8.28 -4.49 1.74
N LEU A 164 8.48 -3.27 1.27
CA LEU A 164 9.31 -2.28 1.93
C LEU A 164 8.40 -1.28 2.64
N VAL A 165 8.62 -1.06 3.93
CA VAL A 165 7.93 -0.06 4.73
C VAL A 165 8.94 0.87 5.38
N THR A 166 8.56 2.13 5.54
CA THR A 166 9.34 3.14 6.24
C THR A 166 8.51 3.75 7.36
N GLU A 167 9.19 4.18 8.41
CA GLU A 167 8.63 4.92 9.52
C GLU A 167 9.56 6.12 9.79
N PRO A 168 9.07 7.37 9.71
CA PRO A 168 9.85 8.53 10.11
C PRO A 168 10.20 8.41 11.60
N ILE A 169 11.46 8.65 11.95
CA ILE A 169 11.89 8.68 13.35
C ILE A 169 12.26 10.11 13.75
N ALA A 170 11.79 10.51 14.94
CA ALA A 170 11.98 11.84 15.50
C ALA A 170 12.06 11.76 17.05
N GLY A 171 12.51 12.84 17.69
CA GLY A 171 12.61 12.95 19.14
C GLY A 171 13.48 11.85 19.76
N ALA A 172 13.03 11.28 20.89
CA ALA A 172 13.77 10.26 21.64
C ALA A 172 14.17 9.03 20.79
N ALA A 173 13.33 8.61 19.83
CA ALA A 173 13.66 7.49 18.95
C ALA A 173 14.79 7.83 17.97
N LEU A 174 14.89 9.10 17.55
CA LEU A 174 16.00 9.58 16.72
C LEU A 174 17.28 9.69 17.54
N GLU A 175 17.21 10.20 18.76
CA GLU A 175 18.34 10.30 19.68
C GLU A 175 18.91 8.90 20.00
N GLU A 176 18.05 7.95 20.33
CA GLU A 176 18.45 6.55 20.57
C GLU A 176 19.13 5.95 19.34
N PHE A 177 18.58 6.21 18.14
CA PHE A 177 19.21 5.81 16.88
C PHE A 177 20.59 6.44 16.71
N GLN A 178 20.73 7.76 16.90
CA GLN A 178 22.00 8.47 16.74
C GLN A 178 23.07 7.97 17.72
N VAL A 179 22.71 7.68 18.96
CA VAL A 179 23.61 7.10 19.97
C VAL A 179 24.05 5.68 19.60
N LYS A 180 23.15 4.84 19.06
CA LYS A 180 23.52 3.48 18.64
C LYS A 180 24.33 3.47 17.35
N ALA A 181 23.90 4.26 16.36
CA ALA A 181 24.60 4.40 15.08
C ALA A 181 26.01 4.93 15.31
N SER A 182 26.20 6.04 16.03
CA SER A 182 27.52 6.62 16.29
C SER A 182 28.53 5.65 16.94
N LYS A 183 28.07 4.65 17.70
CA LYS A 183 28.92 3.60 18.28
C LYS A 183 29.39 2.54 17.26
N GLU A 184 28.59 2.25 16.23
CA GLU A 184 28.87 1.20 15.24
C GLU A 184 29.38 1.74 13.90
N ARG A 185 28.93 2.93 13.47
CA ARG A 185 29.29 3.66 12.23
C ARG A 185 28.58 5.02 12.19
N GLU A 186 29.28 6.09 11.80
CA GLU A 186 28.63 7.38 11.53
C GLU A 186 27.44 7.21 10.58
N SER A 187 26.25 7.71 10.97
CA SER A 187 25.08 7.74 10.10
C SER A 187 25.34 8.70 8.95
N LYS A 188 25.77 8.17 7.80
CA LYS A 188 26.01 8.99 6.61
C LYS A 188 24.69 9.47 6.05
N LEU A 189 24.56 10.79 5.91
CA LEU A 189 23.46 11.41 5.19
C LEU A 189 23.49 10.95 3.73
N ILE A 190 22.39 10.39 3.24
CA ILE A 190 22.23 9.98 1.85
C ILE A 190 21.40 11.03 1.11
N GLU A 191 21.94 11.52 0.01
CA GLU A 191 21.24 12.47 -0.84
C GLU A 191 20.01 11.84 -1.50
N THR A 192 18.94 12.64 -1.61
CA THR A 192 17.70 12.20 -2.29
C THR A 192 17.98 11.73 -3.71
N TYR A 193 18.95 12.33 -4.41
CA TYR A 193 19.38 11.90 -5.75
C TYR A 193 19.83 10.44 -5.81
N ASP A 194 20.55 9.96 -4.80
CA ASP A 194 20.99 8.57 -4.74
C ASP A 194 19.84 7.63 -4.41
N ILE A 195 18.87 8.09 -3.61
CA ILE A 195 17.65 7.33 -3.28
C ILE A 195 16.75 7.19 -4.51
N GLN A 196 16.72 8.18 -5.42
CA GLN A 196 15.92 8.11 -6.65
C GLN A 196 16.29 6.92 -7.55
N LYS A 197 17.55 6.46 -7.48
CA LYS A 197 18.02 5.25 -8.18
C LYS A 197 17.42 3.96 -7.61
N MET A 198 16.75 4.04 -6.46
CA MET A 198 15.95 2.97 -5.86
C MET A 198 14.48 3.38 -5.74
N PRO A 199 13.67 3.23 -6.82
CA PRO A 199 12.28 3.66 -6.83
C PRO A 199 11.41 3.11 -5.68
N PRO A 200 11.50 1.82 -5.27
CA PRO A 200 10.74 1.32 -4.13
C PRO A 200 11.07 2.05 -2.82
N LEU A 201 12.35 2.35 -2.60
CA LEU A 201 12.83 3.06 -1.41
C LEU A 201 12.36 4.52 -1.41
N LEU A 202 12.50 5.21 -2.54
CA LEU A 202 11.98 6.58 -2.68
C LEU A 202 10.46 6.60 -2.44
N LYS A 203 9.72 5.64 -2.99
CA LYS A 203 8.27 5.54 -2.81
C LYS A 203 7.90 5.34 -1.35
N ALA A 204 8.60 4.44 -0.65
CA ALA A 204 8.36 4.20 0.76
C ALA A 204 8.62 5.47 1.60
N ILE A 205 9.71 6.19 1.35
CA ILE A 205 10.00 7.47 2.03
C ILE A 205 8.91 8.52 1.78
N LYS A 206 8.38 8.61 0.56
CA LYS A 206 7.29 9.55 0.22
C LYS A 206 5.94 9.15 0.81
N GLN A 207 5.76 7.85 1.11
CA GLN A 207 4.51 7.27 1.59
C GLN A 207 4.79 6.44 2.86
N PRO A 208 5.19 7.10 3.95
CA PRO A 208 5.55 6.41 5.18
C PRO A 208 4.42 5.51 5.67
N HIS A 209 4.80 4.39 6.27
CA HIS A 209 3.95 3.30 6.76
C HIS A 209 3.11 2.57 5.70
N ARG A 210 3.22 2.94 4.41
CA ARG A 210 2.64 2.16 3.31
C ARG A 210 3.51 0.93 3.06
N LEU A 211 2.89 -0.21 2.77
CA LEU A 211 3.62 -1.41 2.38
C LEU A 211 3.91 -1.37 0.87
N ILE A 212 5.09 -0.90 0.49
CA ILE A 212 5.49 -0.81 -0.92
C ILE A 212 5.85 -2.21 -1.43
N PRO A 213 5.15 -2.74 -2.45
CA PRO A 213 5.38 -4.11 -2.92
C PRO A 213 6.78 -4.29 -3.51
N LEU A 214 7.38 -5.44 -3.18
CA LEU A 214 8.60 -5.95 -3.81
C LEU A 214 8.19 -7.22 -4.57
N GLU A 215 7.99 -7.07 -5.87
CA GLU A 215 7.46 -8.11 -6.76
C GLU A 215 8.48 -9.24 -6.98
N THR A 216 9.78 -8.93 -6.88
CA THR A 216 10.84 -9.88 -7.19
C THR A 216 11.91 -9.98 -6.11
N GLY A 217 12.55 -11.15 -6.00
CA GLY A 217 13.73 -11.31 -5.15
C GLY A 217 14.93 -10.46 -5.60
N ALA A 218 14.96 -10.05 -6.87
CA ALA A 218 15.97 -9.13 -7.39
C ALA A 218 15.83 -7.73 -6.78
N GLU A 219 14.60 -7.24 -6.55
CA GLU A 219 14.37 -5.96 -5.88
C GLU A 219 14.84 -5.99 -4.42
N ILE A 220 14.54 -7.07 -3.70
CA ILE A 220 15.04 -7.28 -2.33
C ILE A 220 16.57 -7.26 -2.32
N LYS A 221 17.22 -8.01 -3.22
CA LYS A 221 18.69 -8.03 -3.34
C LYS A 221 19.28 -6.66 -3.68
N LYS A 222 18.62 -5.88 -4.54
CA LYS A 222 19.04 -4.51 -4.88
C LYS A 222 19.02 -3.61 -3.64
N ILE A 223 17.97 -3.68 -2.83
CA ILE A 223 17.88 -2.92 -1.57
C ILE A 223 18.98 -3.38 -0.60
N GLN A 224 19.18 -4.68 -0.41
CA GLN A 224 20.23 -5.21 0.47
C GLN A 224 21.64 -4.82 0.02
N THR A 225 21.87 -4.76 -1.30
CA THR A 225 23.12 -4.27 -1.88
C THR A 225 23.28 -2.79 -1.61
N PHE A 226 22.23 -1.98 -1.81
CA PHE A 226 22.23 -0.55 -1.49
C PHE A 226 22.59 -0.29 -0.02
N ILE A 227 21.98 -1.02 0.91
CA ILE A 227 22.29 -0.96 2.36
C ILE A 227 23.77 -1.23 2.59
N SER A 228 24.29 -2.30 1.99
CA SER A 228 25.68 -2.74 2.19
C SER A 228 26.68 -1.75 1.60
N MET A 229 26.47 -1.28 0.37
CA MET A 229 27.33 -0.31 -0.31
C MET A 229 27.37 1.04 0.40
N ARG A 230 26.24 1.47 0.96
CA ARG A 230 26.15 2.74 1.69
C ARG A 230 26.53 2.60 3.17
N GLY A 231 26.80 1.38 3.63
CA GLY A 231 27.17 1.09 5.01
C GLY A 231 26.09 1.48 6.02
N LEU A 232 24.81 1.37 5.64
CA LEU A 232 23.69 1.78 6.49
C LEU A 232 23.60 0.93 7.76
N TYR A 233 23.27 1.58 8.87
CA TYR A 233 23.11 0.94 10.17
C TYR A 233 21.87 0.02 10.20
N GLY A 234 22.05 -1.18 10.76
CA GLY A 234 21.00 -2.18 10.95
C GLY A 234 21.29 -3.54 10.28
N LEU A 235 20.24 -4.37 10.20
CA LEU A 235 20.24 -5.69 9.58
C LEU A 235 19.73 -5.63 8.13
N ARG A 236 19.94 -6.70 7.36
CA ARG A 236 19.54 -6.80 5.95
C ARG A 236 18.07 -6.46 5.67
N ASN A 237 17.18 -6.73 6.63
CA ASN A 237 15.74 -6.49 6.51
C ASN A 237 15.23 -5.39 7.45
N LEU A 238 16.09 -4.74 8.23
CA LEU A 238 15.73 -3.65 9.13
C LEU A 238 16.91 -2.69 9.22
N PHE A 239 16.80 -1.53 8.59
CA PHE A 239 17.90 -0.58 8.46
C PHE A 239 17.41 0.84 8.64
N TYR A 240 18.34 1.75 8.89
CA TYR A 240 18.04 3.14 9.12
C TYR A 240 18.65 3.99 8.00
N LEU A 241 17.88 4.98 7.56
CA LEU A 241 18.21 5.84 6.44
C LEU A 241 18.07 7.29 6.86
N SER A 242 19.19 7.96 7.08
CA SER A 242 19.22 9.43 7.16
C SER A 242 19.33 10.01 5.76
N SER A 243 18.41 10.91 5.41
CA SER A 243 18.37 11.56 4.10
C SER A 243 18.03 13.04 4.21
N THR A 244 18.16 13.78 3.11
CA THR A 244 17.68 15.17 3.03
C THR A 244 16.16 15.33 3.21
N ARG A 245 15.39 14.23 3.26
CA ARG A 245 13.95 14.22 3.58
C ARG A 245 13.65 13.87 5.04
N GLY A 246 14.68 13.65 5.86
CA GLY A 246 14.55 13.18 7.24
C GLY A 246 15.19 11.81 7.46
N THR A 247 15.02 11.30 8.68
CA THR A 247 15.54 9.98 9.06
C THR A 247 14.40 8.98 9.19
N PHE A 248 14.61 7.80 8.61
CA PHE A 248 13.59 6.76 8.51
C PHE A 248 14.13 5.43 9.02
N LYS A 249 13.30 4.73 9.80
CA LYS A 249 13.43 3.29 10.03
C LYS A 249 12.79 2.57 8.85
N CYS A 250 13.55 1.73 8.17
CA CYS A 250 13.14 1.00 6.98
C CYS A 250 13.11 -0.50 7.29
N GLN A 251 12.06 -1.19 6.87
CA GLN A 251 11.92 -2.62 7.11
C GLN A 251 11.43 -3.35 5.85
N ILE A 252 12.04 -4.49 5.58
CA ILE A 252 11.58 -5.45 4.58
C ILE A 252 10.72 -6.49 5.31
N LEU A 253 9.47 -6.64 4.89
CA LEU A 253 8.50 -7.58 5.43
C LEU A 253 8.22 -8.68 4.41
N ASP A 254 8.06 -9.91 4.88
CA ASP A 254 7.62 -11.01 4.03
C ASP A 254 6.15 -10.84 3.64
N ALA A 255 5.82 -11.21 2.40
CA ALA A 255 4.45 -11.18 1.88
C ALA A 255 3.65 -12.42 2.28
N ALA A 256 4.30 -13.57 2.45
CA ALA A 256 3.66 -14.81 2.88
C ALA A 256 4.67 -15.72 3.59
N LYS A 257 4.18 -16.50 4.55
CA LYS A 257 4.94 -17.52 5.30
C LYS A 257 4.01 -18.56 5.88
#